data_AF-A0A7C0ZIZ2-F1
#
_entry.id   AF-A0A7C0ZIZ2-F1
#
_cell.length_a   1.000
_cell.length_b   1.000
_cell.length_c   1.000
_cell.angle_alpha   90.00
_cell.angle_beta   90.00
_cell.angle_gamma   90.00
#
_symmetry.space_group_name_H-M   'P 1'
#
loop_
_entity.id
_entity.type
_entity.pdbx_description
1 polymer ?
#
loop_
_entity_poly.entity_id
_entity_poly.type
_entity_poly.pdbx_seq_one_letter_code
_entity_poly.pdbx_strand_id
1 'polypeptide(L)'
;MSSQRKSGKVKKVISASRRTDLVAFFPDWVEKVLKVREARVWGPSSHVYKVSLEPDKVHTIVLWSKDFSNILQNKYNLFSLFREYDQLYCHFTITGLGATVVEPHVIPPHKAL
;
A
#
# COMPACT_ATOMS: atom_id res chain seq x y z
N MET A 1 14.78 -41.19 -6.49
CA MET A 1 15.28 -39.81 -6.67
C MET A 1 14.38 -38.87 -5.88
N SER A 2 14.80 -38.44 -4.69
CA SER A 2 14.00 -37.53 -3.86
C SER A 2 14.07 -36.12 -4.45
N SER A 3 12.94 -35.60 -4.90
CA SER A 3 12.78 -34.20 -5.28
C SER A 3 13.05 -33.33 -4.04
N GLN A 4 14.22 -32.69 -3.98
CA GLN A 4 14.45 -31.60 -3.04
C GLN A 4 13.55 -30.43 -3.47
N ARG A 5 12.42 -30.25 -2.78
CA ARG A 5 11.71 -28.97 -2.82
C ARG A 5 12.70 -27.91 -2.33
N LYS A 6 13.18 -27.04 -3.22
CA LYS A 6 13.82 -25.78 -2.80
C LYS A 6 12.83 -25.09 -1.87
N SER A 7 13.13 -24.99 -0.58
CA SER A 7 12.30 -24.21 0.33
C SER A 7 12.45 -22.75 -0.07
N GLY A 8 11.56 -22.26 -0.93
CA GLY A 8 11.50 -20.84 -1.26
C GLY A 8 11.40 -20.06 0.03
N LYS A 9 12.25 -19.05 0.20
CA LYS A 9 12.21 -18.17 1.38
C LYS A 9 10.81 -17.54 1.46
N VAL A 10 10.13 -17.73 2.58
CA VAL A 10 8.79 -17.17 2.77
C VAL A 10 8.88 -15.65 2.75
N LYS A 11 8.24 -15.04 1.75
CA LYS A 11 8.10 -13.59 1.64
C LYS A 11 6.88 -13.12 2.43
N LYS A 12 6.92 -11.89 2.94
CA LYS A 12 5.87 -11.30 3.79
C LYS A 12 4.72 -10.75 2.94
N VAL A 13 3.53 -10.69 3.55
CA VAL A 13 2.41 -9.87 3.09
C VAL A 13 2.32 -8.65 3.99
N ILE A 14 2.29 -7.45 3.39
CA ILE A 14 2.16 -6.20 4.13
C ILE A 14 0.76 -5.64 3.89
N SER A 15 -0.02 -5.48 4.96
CA SER A 15 -1.26 -4.69 4.92
C SER A 15 -0.97 -3.26 5.35
N ALA A 16 -1.08 -2.34 4.40
CA ALA A 16 -0.84 -0.92 4.58
C ALA A 16 -2.15 -0.12 4.46
N SER A 17 -2.09 1.16 4.84
CA SER A 17 -3.19 2.13 4.71
C SER A 17 -4.46 1.88 5.52
N ARG A 18 -4.45 1.03 6.55
CA ARG A 18 -5.68 0.74 7.34
C ARG A 18 -6.22 1.91 8.15
N ARG A 19 -5.35 2.75 8.72
CA ARG A 19 -5.74 3.91 9.57
C ARG A 19 -5.65 5.24 8.85
N THR A 20 -4.84 5.29 7.80
CA THR A 20 -4.53 6.49 7.02
C THR A 20 -4.49 6.04 5.58
N ASP A 21 -5.28 6.64 4.71
CA ASP A 21 -5.27 6.30 3.29
C ASP A 21 -3.99 6.84 2.65
N LEU A 22 -2.93 6.03 2.67
CA LEU A 22 -1.58 6.47 2.30
C LEU A 22 -1.49 6.86 0.83
N VAL A 23 -2.17 6.11 -0.05
CA VAL A 23 -2.04 6.33 -1.51
C VAL A 23 -2.91 7.47 -2.00
N ALA A 24 -4.03 7.75 -1.32
CA ALA A 24 -4.84 8.93 -1.61
C ALA A 24 -4.18 10.21 -1.07
N PHE A 25 -3.76 10.21 0.20
CA PHE A 25 -3.38 11.45 0.90
C PHE A 25 -1.88 11.67 1.12
N PHE A 26 -1.05 10.63 1.01
CA PHE A 26 0.40 10.72 1.23
C PHE A 26 1.23 10.03 0.12
N PRO A 27 0.91 10.25 -1.17
CA PRO A 27 1.54 9.50 -2.26
C PRO A 27 3.04 9.79 -2.41
N ASP A 28 3.50 10.99 -2.05
CA ASP A 28 4.91 11.39 -2.02
C ASP A 28 5.70 10.62 -0.95
N TRP A 29 5.12 10.45 0.24
CA TRP A 29 5.70 9.64 1.30
C TRP A 29 5.78 8.17 0.88
N VAL A 30 4.71 7.65 0.25
CA VAL A 30 4.68 6.28 -0.26
C VAL A 30 5.79 6.06 -1.30
N GLU A 31 5.92 6.96 -2.28
CA GLU A 31 7.01 6.91 -3.27
C GLU A 31 8.37 6.85 -2.58
N LYS A 32 8.60 7.72 -1.59
CA LYS A 32 9.86 7.79 -0.86
C LYS A 32 10.18 6.48 -0.15
N VAL A 33 9.25 5.90 0.60
CA VAL A 33 9.52 4.66 1.35
C VAL A 33 9.71 3.45 0.44
N LEU A 34 9.00 3.40 -0.70
CA LEU A 34 9.19 2.36 -1.70
C LEU A 34 10.55 2.48 -2.38
N LYS A 35 11.00 3.69 -2.72
CA LYS A 35 12.34 3.92 -3.30
C LYS A 35 13.47 3.53 -2.35
N VAL A 36 13.35 3.86 -1.06
CA VAL A 36 14.38 3.52 -0.05
C VAL A 36 14.21 2.13 0.56
N ARG A 37 13.17 1.39 0.18
CA ARG A 37 12.86 0.01 0.62
C ARG A 37 12.73 -0.17 2.14
N GLU A 38 12.38 0.90 2.85
CA GLU A 38 12.18 0.89 4.30
C GLU A 38 11.07 1.87 4.70
N ALA A 39 10.13 1.43 5.53
CA ALA A 39 9.16 2.28 6.20
C ALA A 39 9.39 2.27 7.72
N ARG A 40 9.26 3.45 8.34
CA ARG A 40 9.20 3.59 9.80
C ARG A 40 7.75 3.74 10.21
N VAL A 41 7.26 2.86 11.07
CA VAL A 41 5.86 2.81 11.49
C VAL A 41 5.72 2.81 13.00
N TRP A 42 4.71 3.49 13.51
CA TRP A 42 4.36 3.50 14.93
C TRP A 42 3.48 2.29 15.24
N GLY A 43 3.95 1.43 16.14
CA GLY A 43 3.11 0.36 16.65
C GLY A 43 2.24 0.79 17.84
N PRO A 44 1.42 -0.13 18.36
CA PRO A 44 0.43 0.18 19.39
C PRO A 44 1.00 0.73 20.71
N SER A 45 2.25 0.37 21.05
CA SER A 45 2.95 0.79 22.27
C SER A 45 3.88 1.99 22.07
N SER A 46 3.62 2.82 21.07
CA SER A 46 4.49 3.94 20.65
C SER A 46 5.91 3.54 20.22
N HIS A 47 6.18 2.24 20.10
CA HIS A 47 7.43 1.75 19.56
C HIS A 47 7.49 1.98 18.05
N VAL A 48 8.62 2.48 17.56
CA VAL A 48 8.87 2.66 16.14
C VAL A 48 9.49 1.39 15.57
N TYR A 49 8.84 0.81 14.57
CA TYR A 49 9.32 -0.36 13.85
C TYR A 49 9.88 0.07 12.49
N LYS A 50 10.96 -0.58 12.09
CA LYS A 50 11.44 -0.54 10.71
C LYS A 50 10.88 -1.75 9.96
N VAL A 51 10.18 -1.48 8.87
CA VAL A 51 9.60 -2.49 7.99
C VAL A 51 10.35 -2.45 6.68
N SER A 52 11.00 -3.56 6.32
CA SER A 52 11.63 -3.72 5.01
C SER A 52 10.56 -3.85 3.93
N LEU A 53 10.72 -3.11 2.85
CA LEU A 53 9.89 -3.10 1.65
C LEU A 53 10.65 -3.67 0.45
N GLU A 54 11.70 -4.46 0.67
CA GLU A 54 12.44 -5.08 -0.42
C GLU A 54 11.56 -6.11 -1.17
N PRO A 55 11.49 -6.09 -2.50
CA PRO A 55 10.71 -7.05 -3.29
C PRO A 55 11.12 -8.52 -3.11
N ASP A 56 12.36 -8.78 -2.68
CA ASP A 56 12.82 -10.14 -2.38
C ASP A 56 12.31 -10.66 -1.02
N LYS A 57 11.83 -9.77 -0.15
CA LYS A 57 11.30 -10.07 1.21
C LYS A 57 9.79 -9.88 1.33
N VAL A 58 9.17 -9.17 0.38
CA VAL A 58 7.73 -8.86 0.38
C VAL A 58 7.10 -9.42 -0.89
N HIS A 59 6.10 -10.29 -0.71
CA HIS A 59 5.34 -10.89 -1.81
C HIS A 59 4.20 -9.97 -2.24
N THR A 60 3.36 -9.58 -1.27
CA THR A 60 2.15 -8.81 -1.53
C THR A 60 2.14 -7.52 -0.71
N ILE A 61 1.77 -6.43 -1.36
CA ILE A 61 1.29 -5.22 -0.68
C ILE A 61 -0.23 -5.16 -0.81
N VAL A 62 -0.92 -5.22 0.31
CA VAL A 62 -2.37 -5.00 0.43
C VAL A 62 -2.58 -3.54 0.79
N LEU A 63 -3.18 -2.79 -0.12
CA LEU A 63 -3.49 -1.37 0.05
C LEU A 63 -4.97 -1.18 0.32
N TRP A 64 -5.29 -0.44 1.36
CA TRP A 64 -6.64 0.03 1.65
C TRP A 64 -6.77 1.46 1.16
N SER A 65 -7.74 1.74 0.30
CA SER A 65 -7.97 3.10 -0.17
C SER A 65 -9.40 3.31 -0.64
N LYS A 66 -9.83 4.58 -0.59
CA LYS A 66 -11.06 5.06 -1.23
C LYS A 66 -10.78 5.84 -2.51
N ASP A 67 -9.50 6.01 -2.88
CA ASP A 67 -9.08 6.70 -4.10
C ASP A 67 -7.72 6.17 -4.58
N PHE A 68 -7.75 5.34 -5.63
CA PHE A 68 -6.54 4.79 -6.27
C PHE A 68 -6.03 5.62 -7.44
N SER A 69 -6.59 6.81 -7.70
CA SER A 69 -6.24 7.64 -8.87
C SER A 69 -4.75 7.96 -8.95
N ASN A 70 -4.08 8.16 -7.82
CA ASN A 70 -2.63 8.39 -7.77
C ASN A 70 -1.82 7.20 -8.31
N ILE A 71 -2.25 5.96 -8.03
CA ILE A 71 -1.62 4.76 -8.61
C ILE A 71 -1.98 4.64 -10.08
N LEU A 72 -3.26 4.73 -10.44
CA LEU A 72 -3.75 4.50 -11.81
C LEU A 72 -3.17 5.52 -12.82
N GLN A 73 -2.99 6.77 -12.39
CA GLN A 73 -2.37 7.83 -13.19
C GLN A 73 -0.83 7.80 -13.11
N ASN A 74 -0.26 6.81 -12.42
CA ASN A 74 1.17 6.68 -12.12
C ASN A 74 1.80 7.96 -11.56
N LYS A 75 1.03 8.73 -10.78
CA LYS A 75 1.56 9.89 -10.05
C LYS A 75 2.61 9.39 -9.07
N TYR A 76 3.68 10.17 -8.87
CA TYR A 76 4.81 9.80 -8.01
C TYR A 76 5.41 8.42 -8.35
N ASN A 77 5.32 8.00 -9.62
CA ASN A 77 5.80 6.70 -10.09
C ASN A 77 5.23 5.49 -9.33
N LEU A 78 4.09 5.65 -8.65
CA LEU A 78 3.56 4.62 -7.74
C LEU A 78 3.25 3.31 -8.47
N PHE A 79 2.67 3.37 -9.66
CA PHE A 79 2.39 2.15 -10.43
C PHE A 79 3.70 1.42 -10.75
N SER A 80 4.71 2.14 -11.24
CA SER A 80 6.02 1.55 -11.54
C SER A 80 6.67 0.88 -10.33
N LEU A 81 6.63 1.54 -9.16
CA LEU A 81 7.21 1.03 -7.92
C LEU A 81 6.45 -0.17 -7.36
N PHE A 82 5.11 -0.14 -7.41
CA PHE A 82 4.29 -1.26 -6.94
C PHE A 82 4.37 -2.50 -7.84
N ARG A 83 4.69 -2.35 -9.14
CA ARG A 83 4.91 -3.48 -10.05
C ARG A 83 6.16 -4.30 -9.73
N GLU A 84 7.03 -3.83 -8.85
CA GLU A 84 8.22 -4.59 -8.45
C GLU A 84 7.89 -5.74 -7.49
N TYR A 85 6.72 -5.70 -6.84
CA TYR A 85 6.25 -6.77 -5.97
C TYR A 85 5.51 -7.83 -6.78
N ASP A 86 5.55 -9.08 -6.30
CA ASP A 86 4.89 -10.21 -6.97
C ASP A 86 3.37 -9.97 -7.08
N GLN A 87 2.79 -9.27 -6.10
CA GLN A 87 1.37 -8.93 -6.10
C GLN A 87 1.07 -7.58 -5.44
N LEU A 88 0.19 -6.81 -6.07
CA LEU A 88 -0.50 -5.69 -5.46
C LEU A 88 -1.98 -6.07 -5.27
N TYR A 89 -2.51 -5.93 -4.06
CA TYR A 89 -3.92 -6.13 -3.78
C TYR A 89 -4.56 -4.82 -3.36
N CYS A 90 -5.56 -4.36 -4.11
CA CYS A 90 -6.28 -3.12 -3.85
C CYS A 90 -7.59 -3.42 -3.13
N HIS A 91 -7.63 -3.19 -1.82
CA HIS A 91 -8.84 -3.20 -1.01
C HIS A 91 -9.54 -1.84 -1.15
N PHE A 92 -10.41 -1.73 -2.15
CA PHE A 92 -11.14 -0.51 -2.49
C PHE A 92 -12.48 -0.44 -1.75
N THR A 93 -12.79 0.71 -1.15
CA THR A 93 -14.05 0.91 -0.42
C THR A 93 -14.73 2.21 -0.84
N ILE A 94 -16.03 2.13 -1.14
CA ILE A 94 -16.90 3.29 -1.37
C ILE A 94 -17.95 3.31 -0.26
N THR A 95 -17.99 4.38 0.53
CA THR A 95 -18.85 4.50 1.72
C THR A 95 -20.18 5.21 1.45
N GLY A 96 -20.30 5.90 0.31
CA GLY A 96 -21.42 6.83 0.05
C GLY A 96 -21.26 8.20 0.72
N LEU A 97 -20.21 8.41 1.53
CA LEU A 97 -20.03 9.61 2.37
C LEU A 97 -18.96 10.57 1.87
N GLY A 98 -18.29 10.26 0.76
CA GLY A 98 -17.26 11.14 0.20
C GLY A 98 -17.78 12.53 -0.16
N ALA A 99 -16.98 13.55 0.10
CA ALA A 99 -17.31 14.97 -0.03
C ALA A 99 -18.46 15.47 0.88
N THR A 100 -18.87 14.67 1.87
CA THR A 100 -19.78 15.13 2.93
C THR A 100 -19.00 15.67 4.12
N VAL A 101 -19.71 16.22 5.12
CA VAL A 101 -19.10 16.65 6.39
C VAL A 101 -18.41 15.51 7.15
N VAL A 102 -18.79 14.25 6.93
CA VAL A 102 -18.20 13.09 7.60
C VAL A 102 -16.87 12.67 6.95
N GLU A 103 -16.77 12.76 5.63
CA GLU A 103 -15.56 12.40 4.87
C GLU A 103 -15.19 13.51 3.86
N PRO A 104 -14.85 14.72 4.32
CA PRO A 104 -14.76 15.91 3.47
C PRO A 104 -13.63 15.85 2.44
N HIS A 105 -12.59 15.05 2.71
CA HIS A 105 -11.43 14.90 1.83
C HIS A 105 -11.48 13.64 0.97
N VAL A 106 -12.46 12.77 1.17
CA VAL A 106 -12.67 11.61 0.32
C VAL A 106 -13.45 12.05 -0.91
N ILE A 107 -13.07 11.57 -2.09
CA ILE A 107 -13.77 11.87 -3.34
C ILE A 107 -15.24 11.44 -3.28
N PRO A 108 -16.17 12.17 -3.92
CA PRO A 108 -17.57 11.76 -3.92
C PRO A 108 -17.73 10.42 -4.64
N PRO A 109 -18.72 9.58 -4.26
CA PRO A 109 -18.87 8.21 -4.80
C PRO A 109 -18.92 8.13 -6.33
N HIS A 110 -19.53 9.10 -6.99
CA HIS A 110 -19.64 9.14 -8.45
C HIS A 110 -18.31 9.43 -9.17
N LYS A 111 -17.28 9.88 -8.45
CA LYS A 111 -15.90 10.06 -8.94
C LYS A 111 -14.97 8.95 -8.49
N ALA A 112 -15.43 8.08 -7.60
CA ALA A 112 -14.63 6.97 -7.10
C ALA A 112 -14.63 5.87 -8.15
N LEU A 113 -13.84 6.05 -9.21
CA LEU A 113 -13.42 5.10 -10.25
C LEU A 113 -12.40 5.79 -11.18
#